data_AF-A0A3D1HMD0-F1
#
_entry.id   AF-A0A3D1HMD0-F1
#
_cell.length_a   1.000
_cell.length_b   1.000
_cell.length_c   1.000
_cell.angle_alpha   90.00
_cell.angle_beta   90.00
_cell.angle_gamma   90.00
#
_symmetry.space_group_name_H-M   'P 1'
#
loop_
_entity.id
_entity.type
_entity.pdbx_description
1 polymer ?
#
loop_
_entity_poly.entity_id
_entity_poly.type
_entity_poly.pdbx_seq_one_letter_code
_entity_poly.pdbx_strand_id
1 'polypeptide(L)'
;SIACAQMGDPNASIPTPQPVYTRPMFAAFGGSVQNSAVSFVSAAAQDAGIGAALGLAKTTVPVEHTRTISKADMVHNDYCPDIEVNPETYEVRADGELLTCEPAIELPMAQRYFMF
;
A
#
# COMPACT_ATOMS: atom_id res chain seq x y z
N SER A 1 12.36 -1.24 -13.94
CA SER A 1 12.64 -2.69 -13.75
C SER A 1 11.33 -3.38 -13.36
N ILE A 2 11.19 -4.71 -13.55
CA ILE A 2 9.97 -5.45 -13.15
C ILE A 2 10.31 -6.25 -11.88
N ALA A 3 9.56 -6.03 -10.80
CA ALA A 3 9.76 -6.72 -9.52
C ALA A 3 8.96 -8.01 -9.39
N CYS A 4 7.79 -8.07 -10.04
CA CYS A 4 6.88 -9.19 -9.94
C CYS A 4 5.98 -9.26 -11.18
N ALA A 5 5.56 -10.46 -11.58
CA ALA A 5 4.62 -10.67 -12.68
C ALA A 5 3.89 -12.02 -12.55
N GLN A 6 2.76 -12.16 -13.26
CA GLN A 6 2.16 -13.46 -13.54
C GLN A 6 3.06 -14.23 -14.50
N MET A 7 3.47 -15.43 -14.14
CA MET A 7 4.39 -16.23 -14.95
C MET A 7 4.04 -17.71 -14.94
N GLY A 8 3.96 -18.29 -16.13
CA GLY A 8 3.71 -19.70 -16.40
C GLY A 8 4.90 -20.61 -16.07
N ASP A 9 4.84 -21.85 -16.56
CA ASP A 9 5.93 -22.82 -16.42
C ASP A 9 7.25 -22.30 -17.04
N PRO A 10 8.35 -22.17 -16.26
CA PRO A 10 9.64 -21.73 -16.77
C PRO A 10 10.26 -22.62 -17.86
N ASN A 11 9.83 -23.88 -17.98
CA ASN A 11 10.32 -24.81 -19.01
C ASN A 11 9.41 -24.89 -20.25
N ALA A 12 8.34 -24.10 -20.31
CA ALA A 12 7.46 -24.07 -21.47
C ALA A 12 8.09 -23.33 -22.67
N SER A 13 7.54 -23.52 -23.86
CA SER A 13 8.02 -22.88 -25.09
C SER A 13 7.78 -21.37 -25.16
N ILE A 14 6.84 -20.84 -24.37
CA ILE A 14 6.46 -19.42 -24.23
C ILE A 14 6.03 -19.17 -22.77
N PRO A 15 5.89 -17.93 -22.26
CA PRO A 15 5.71 -17.66 -20.82
C PRO A 15 4.27 -17.80 -20.26
N THR A 16 3.29 -18.07 -21.11
CA THR A 16 1.86 -18.15 -20.77
C THR A 16 1.28 -19.53 -20.40
N PRO A 17 1.91 -20.69 -20.71
CA PRO A 17 1.40 -22.00 -20.34
C PRO A 17 1.36 -22.20 -18.83
N GLN A 18 0.33 -22.92 -18.38
CA GLN A 18 0.06 -23.18 -16.97
C GLN A 18 1.13 -24.07 -16.32
N PRO A 19 1.36 -23.97 -14.98
CA PRO A 19 0.63 -23.13 -14.03
C PRO A 19 1.14 -21.68 -13.98
N VAL A 20 0.22 -20.72 -14.13
CA VAL A 20 0.48 -19.29 -13.99
C VAL A 20 0.17 -18.84 -12.57
N TYR A 21 1.16 -18.26 -11.92
CA TYR A 21 1.01 -17.59 -10.63
C TYR A 21 2.01 -16.44 -10.50
N THR A 22 1.84 -15.63 -9.46
CA THR A 22 2.69 -14.48 -9.16
C THR A 22 4.11 -14.94 -8.80
N ARG A 23 5.12 -14.51 -9.57
CA ARG A 23 6.54 -14.84 -9.31
C ARG A 23 7.40 -13.58 -9.20
N PRO A 24 8.40 -13.53 -8.30
CA PRO A 24 9.38 -12.46 -8.27
C PRO A 24 10.21 -12.44 -9.56
N MET A 25 10.46 -11.22 -10.06
CA MET A 25 11.23 -10.95 -11.28
C MET A 25 12.57 -10.30 -10.91
N PHE A 26 13.40 -9.99 -11.89
CA PHE A 26 14.79 -9.54 -11.67
C PHE A 26 14.95 -8.34 -10.72
N ALA A 27 13.97 -7.42 -10.62
CA ALA A 27 14.07 -6.28 -9.69
C ALA A 27 13.94 -6.67 -8.21
N ALA A 28 13.53 -7.90 -7.91
CA ALA A 28 13.41 -8.41 -6.55
C ALA A 28 14.69 -9.11 -6.03
N PHE A 29 15.74 -9.24 -6.85
CA PHE A 29 16.91 -10.06 -6.52
C PHE A 29 18.23 -9.28 -6.48
N GLY A 30 19.14 -9.71 -5.60
CA GLY A 30 20.54 -9.28 -5.56
C GLY A 30 20.73 -7.77 -5.47
N GLY A 31 21.69 -7.23 -6.24
CA GLY A 31 21.90 -5.77 -6.31
C GLY A 31 20.76 -5.02 -6.98
N SER A 32 19.92 -5.70 -7.77
CA SER A 32 18.81 -5.05 -8.48
C SER A 32 17.74 -4.52 -7.54
N VAL A 33 17.43 -5.24 -6.45
CA VAL A 33 16.48 -4.77 -5.43
C VAL A 33 17.01 -3.59 -4.62
N GLN A 34 18.32 -3.43 -4.54
CA GLN A 34 18.96 -2.29 -3.85
C GLN A 34 18.73 -0.99 -4.62
N ASN A 35 18.69 -1.07 -5.96
CA ASN A 35 18.50 0.06 -6.86
C ASN A 35 17.03 0.27 -7.30
N SER A 36 16.14 -0.68 -7.01
CA SER A 36 14.72 -0.63 -7.38
C SER A 36 13.80 -0.26 -6.21
N ALA A 37 14.35 0.00 -5.03
CA ALA A 37 13.61 0.37 -3.83
C ALA A 37 14.44 1.30 -2.94
N VAL A 38 13.75 2.06 -2.08
CA VAL A 38 14.37 2.94 -1.09
C VAL A 38 13.95 2.55 0.33
N SER A 39 14.72 3.00 1.31
CA SER A 39 14.36 2.91 2.74
C SER A 39 14.07 4.31 3.27
N PHE A 40 12.84 4.56 3.71
CA PHE A 40 12.49 5.84 4.32
C PHE A 40 13.04 5.93 5.75
N VAL A 41 13.65 7.07 6.08
CA VAL A 41 14.24 7.35 7.41
C VAL A 41 13.82 8.75 7.88
N SER A 42 14.04 9.08 9.15
CA SER A 42 13.88 10.48 9.60
C SER A 42 15.00 11.35 9.01
N ALA A 43 14.73 12.65 8.83
CA ALA A 43 15.75 13.62 8.41
C ALA A 43 16.98 13.57 9.32
N ALA A 44 16.79 13.53 10.65
CA ALA A 44 17.90 13.43 11.61
C ALA A 44 18.76 12.18 11.41
N ALA A 45 18.16 11.03 11.07
CA ALA A 45 18.92 9.81 10.80
C ALA A 45 19.66 9.87 9.47
N GLN A 46 19.04 10.47 8.45
CA GLN A 46 19.68 10.74 7.16
C GLN A 46 20.92 11.63 7.36
N ASP A 47 20.78 12.73 8.11
CA ASP A 47 21.86 13.68 8.42
C ASP A 47 22.99 13.03 9.25
N ALA A 48 22.64 12.11 10.15
CA ALA A 48 23.60 11.32 10.92
C ALA A 48 24.30 10.22 10.09
N GLY A 49 24.01 10.11 8.78
CA GLY A 49 24.67 9.15 7.89
C GLY A 49 24.28 7.69 8.16
N ILE A 50 23.05 7.45 8.63
CA ILE A 50 22.59 6.12 9.07
C ILE A 50 22.81 5.01 8.02
N GLY A 51 22.65 5.33 6.72
CA GLY A 51 22.86 4.39 5.63
C GLY A 51 24.28 3.84 5.62
N ALA A 52 25.30 4.70 5.78
CA ALA A 52 26.69 4.28 5.85
C ALA A 52 27.01 3.60 7.18
N ALA A 53 26.52 4.16 8.30
CA ALA A 53 26.78 3.62 9.65
C ALA A 53 26.30 2.18 9.82
N LEU A 54 25.20 1.80 9.17
CA LEU A 54 24.64 0.45 9.20
C LEU A 54 25.00 -0.40 7.97
N GLY A 55 25.74 0.15 7.00
CA GLY A 55 26.05 -0.56 5.75
C GLY A 55 24.82 -0.91 4.92
N LEU A 56 23.79 -0.05 4.92
CA LEU A 56 22.57 -0.26 4.14
C LEU A 56 22.89 -0.11 2.65
N ALA A 57 22.54 -1.13 1.87
CA ALA A 57 22.77 -1.12 0.43
C ALA A 57 21.70 -0.37 -0.38
N LYS A 58 20.48 -0.19 0.19
CA LYS A 58 19.42 0.62 -0.42
C LYS A 58 19.66 2.09 -0.13
N THR A 59 19.30 2.96 -1.08
CA THR A 59 19.26 4.40 -0.83
C THR A 59 18.29 4.72 0.29
N THR A 60 18.74 5.50 1.28
CA THR A 60 17.90 6.06 2.32
C THR A 60 17.33 7.40 1.86
N VAL A 61 16.05 7.64 2.15
CA VAL A 61 15.34 8.88 1.79
C VAL A 61 14.71 9.48 3.06
N PRO A 62 14.97 10.75 3.37
CA PRO A 62 14.36 11.39 4.53
C PRO A 62 12.87 11.63 4.29
N VAL A 63 12.03 11.34 5.29
CA VAL A 63 10.64 11.77 5.28
C VAL A 63 10.53 13.24 5.69
N GLU A 64 9.70 14.00 4.97
CA GLU A 64 9.53 15.45 5.12
C GLU A 64 8.05 15.83 5.15
N HIS A 65 7.74 17.08 5.55
CA HIS A 65 6.39 17.66 5.52
C HIS A 65 5.30 16.90 6.28
N THR A 66 5.65 16.21 7.37
CA THR A 66 4.70 15.41 8.17
C THR A 66 3.90 16.19 9.22
N ARG A 67 4.15 17.49 9.38
CA ARG A 67 3.54 18.34 10.44
C ARG A 67 2.66 19.46 9.91
N THR A 68 2.65 19.66 8.60
CA THR A 68 1.90 20.72 7.93
C THR A 68 0.75 20.18 7.07
N ILE A 69 0.66 18.85 6.93
CA ILE A 69 -0.46 18.19 6.24
C ILE A 69 -1.68 18.10 7.16
N SER A 70 -2.86 18.26 6.57
CA SER A 70 -4.16 18.32 7.22
C SER A 70 -5.19 17.45 6.47
N LYS A 71 -6.44 17.46 6.94
CA LYS A 71 -7.55 16.78 6.23
C LYS A 71 -7.76 17.36 4.82
N ALA A 72 -7.50 18.66 4.63
CA ALA A 72 -7.66 19.34 3.34
C ALA A 72 -6.67 18.87 2.26
N ASP A 73 -5.55 18.26 2.66
CA ASP A 73 -4.51 17.80 1.73
C ASP A 73 -4.78 16.38 1.19
N MET A 74 -5.86 15.73 1.65
CA MET A 74 -6.25 14.39 1.21
C MET A 74 -6.94 14.45 -0.15
N VAL A 75 -6.22 14.08 -1.21
CA VAL A 75 -6.72 14.07 -2.58
C VAL A 75 -8.01 13.24 -2.70
N HIS A 76 -9.07 13.90 -3.16
CA HIS A 76 -10.44 13.36 -3.31
C HIS A 76 -11.13 12.95 -1.99
N ASN A 77 -10.56 13.21 -0.82
CA ASN A 77 -11.05 12.72 0.48
C ASN A 77 -10.86 13.74 1.61
N ASP A 78 -11.18 15.01 1.36
CA ASP A 78 -10.99 16.13 2.30
C ASP A 78 -12.24 16.50 3.13
N TYR A 79 -13.39 15.88 2.87
CA TYR A 79 -14.63 16.14 3.61
C TYR A 79 -14.49 15.90 5.12
N CYS A 80 -14.85 16.89 5.92
CA CYS A 80 -14.75 16.88 7.38
C CYS A 80 -16.13 17.21 7.99
N PRO A 81 -17.07 16.24 8.03
CA PRO A 81 -18.39 16.44 8.62
C PRO A 81 -18.32 16.65 10.12
N ASP A 82 -19.37 17.25 10.69
CA ASP A 82 -19.65 17.14 12.12
C ASP A 82 -20.23 15.76 12.41
N ILE A 83 -19.53 14.96 13.22
CA ILE A 83 -19.89 13.58 13.52
C ILE A 83 -20.44 13.48 14.93
N GLU A 84 -21.66 12.98 15.04
CA GLU A 84 -22.33 12.69 16.30
C GLU A 84 -22.56 11.19 16.46
N VAL A 85 -22.36 10.67 17.68
CA VAL A 85 -22.65 9.28 18.03
C VAL A 85 -23.56 9.27 19.25
N ASN A 86 -24.74 8.64 19.13
CA ASN A 86 -25.64 8.48 20.26
C ASN A 86 -25.07 7.43 21.25
N PRO A 87 -24.91 7.76 22.55
CA PRO A 87 -24.22 6.88 23.50
C PRO A 87 -25.02 5.64 23.92
N GLU A 88 -26.35 5.63 23.75
CA GLU A 88 -27.20 4.49 24.10
C GLU A 88 -27.48 3.55 22.92
N THR A 89 -27.66 4.11 21.72
CA THR A 89 -28.10 3.37 20.51
C THR A 89 -26.98 3.15 19.49
N TYR A 90 -25.89 3.90 19.59
CA TYR A 90 -24.78 3.92 18.65
C TYR A 90 -25.13 4.37 17.23
N GLU A 91 -26.28 5.04 17.05
CA GLU A 91 -26.57 5.74 15.80
C GLU A 91 -25.47 6.78 15.52
N VAL A 92 -24.94 6.76 14.30
CA VAL A 92 -23.93 7.71 13.82
C VAL A 92 -24.60 8.68 12.87
N ARG A 93 -24.36 9.98 13.07
CA ARG A 93 -24.82 11.05 12.17
C ARG A 93 -23.67 11.87 11.64
N ALA A 94 -23.76 12.29 10.38
CA ALA A 94 -22.88 13.28 9.78
C ALA A 94 -23.72 14.48 9.35
N ASP A 95 -23.39 15.67 9.84
CA ASP A 95 -24.14 16.90 9.57
C ASP A 95 -25.66 16.75 9.87
N GLY A 96 -25.97 15.95 10.91
CA GLY A 96 -27.34 15.60 11.32
C GLY A 96 -28.00 14.42 10.56
N GLU A 97 -27.42 13.98 9.45
CA GLU A 97 -27.94 12.87 8.64
C GLU A 97 -27.52 11.51 9.20
N LEU A 98 -28.48 10.59 9.38
CA LEU A 98 -28.20 9.23 9.87
C LEU A 98 -27.39 8.45 8.85
N LEU A 99 -26.19 8.00 9.24
CA LEU A 99 -25.35 7.12 8.44
C LEU A 99 -25.69 5.67 8.72
N THR A 100 -26.31 5.00 7.75
CA THR A 100 -26.59 3.57 7.80
C THR A 100 -26.49 2.96 6.42
N CYS A 101 -26.22 1.66 6.36
CA CYS A 101 -26.25 0.89 5.13
C CYS A 101 -26.69 -0.54 5.42
N GLU A 102 -27.44 -1.13 4.49
CA GLU A 102 -27.77 -2.55 4.54
C GLU A 102 -26.51 -3.40 4.37
N PRO A 103 -26.39 -4.53 5.09
CA PRO A 103 -25.28 -5.44 4.90
C PRO A 103 -25.32 -6.05 3.49
N ALA A 104 -24.18 -6.03 2.80
CA ALA A 104 -24.04 -6.71 1.51
C ALA A 104 -24.01 -8.24 1.71
N ILE A 105 -24.85 -8.97 0.98
CA ILE A 105 -24.90 -10.45 1.03
C ILE A 105 -23.87 -11.12 0.10
N GLU A 106 -23.34 -10.37 -0.87
CA GLU A 106 -22.31 -10.79 -1.83
C GLU A 106 -21.45 -9.57 -2.20
N LEU A 107 -20.17 -9.80 -2.51
CA LEU A 107 -19.23 -8.74 -2.91
C LEU A 107 -18.54 -9.08 -4.23
N PRO A 108 -18.27 -8.07 -5.10
CA PRO A 108 -17.36 -8.25 -6.22
C PRO A 108 -15.92 -8.50 -5.72
N MET A 109 -15.04 -8.95 -6.62
CA MET A 109 -13.65 -9.26 -6.28
C MET A 109 -13.50 -10.32 -5.16
N ALA A 110 -14.46 -11.23 -5.01
CA ALA A 110 -14.41 -12.34 -4.06
C ALA A 110 -14.39 -13.71 -4.78
N GLN A 111 -15.46 -14.50 -4.64
CA GLN A 111 -15.56 -15.91 -5.08
C GLN A 111 -15.13 -16.18 -6.53
N ARG A 112 -15.21 -15.18 -7.43
CA ARG A 112 -14.86 -15.32 -8.84
C ARG A 112 -13.35 -15.46 -9.11
N TYR A 113 -12.50 -14.84 -8.28
CA TYR A 113 -11.07 -14.65 -8.62
C TYR A 113 -10.10 -15.47 -7.77
N PHE A 114 -10.55 -15.98 -6.62
CA PHE A 114 -9.69 -16.71 -5.67
C PHE A 114 -10.03 -18.20 -5.70
N MET A 115 -9.01 -19.05 -5.64
CA MET A 115 -9.18 -20.50 -5.59
C MET A 115 -9.76 -20.97 -4.25
N PHE A 116 -9.47 -20.21 -3.19
CA PHE A 116 -9.94 -20.41 -1.81
C PHE A 116 -10.20 -19.06 -1.15
#